data_AF-A0A4Q5V447-F1
#
_entry.id   AF-A0A4Q5V447-F1
#
_cell.length_a   1.000
_cell.length_b   1.000
_cell.length_c   1.000
_cell.angle_alpha   90.00
_cell.angle_beta   90.00
_cell.angle_gamma   90.00
#
_symmetry.space_group_name_H-M   'P 1'
#
loop_
_entity.id
_entity.type
_entity.pdbx_description
1 polymer ?
#
loop_
_entity_poly.entity_id
_entity_poly.type
_entity_poly.pdbx_seq_one_letter_code
_entity_poly.pdbx_strand_id
1 'polypeptide(L)' 'MKKMISFMHVSLNGLIDGYWLFLNPVILGKGIALFTGAREKVRLQLLSTQSFNCGVIELNYTIDG' A
#
# COMPACT_ATOMS: atom_id res chain seq x y z
N MET A 1 4.66 8.27 16.18
CA MET A 1 3.61 7.23 15.93
C MET A 1 3.50 7.00 14.43
N LYS A 2 3.95 5.83 13.95
CA LYS A 2 4.03 5.53 12.51
C LYS A 2 2.65 5.09 12.01
N LYS A 3 2.03 5.94 11.19
CA LYS A 3 0.81 5.65 10.41
C LYS A 3 1.14 4.52 9.42
N MET A 4 0.13 3.81 8.91
CA MET A 4 0.24 2.85 7.80
C MET A 4 1.29 3.33 6.78
N ILE A 5 2.40 2.58 6.67
CA ILE A 5 3.50 2.96 5.78
C ILE A 5 3.20 2.33 4.43
N SER A 6 3.09 3.15 3.40
CA SER A 6 3.06 2.70 2.03
C SER A 6 4.36 3.11 1.37
N PHE A 7 4.99 2.16 0.69
CA PHE A 7 6.07 2.45 -0.25
C PHE A 7 5.52 2.23 -1.65
N MET A 8 5.64 3.26 -2.48
CA MET A 8 5.24 3.22 -3.89
C MET A 8 6.50 2.99 -4.71
N HIS A 9 6.47 2.00 -5.60
CA HIS A 9 7.53 1.79 -6.57
C HIS A 9 7.19 2.59 -7.82
N VAL A 10 8.09 3.46 -8.24
CA VAL A 10 7.95 4.28 -9.45
C VAL A 10 8.93 3.77 -10.51
N SER A 11 8.45 3.42 -11.70
CA SER A 11 9.28 3.05 -12.85
C SER A 11 10.18 4.20 -13.27
N LEU A 12 11.19 3.86 -14.07
CA LEU A 12 12.05 4.79 -14.79
C LEU A 12 11.28 5.88 -15.58
N ASN A 13 10.04 5.62 -15.99
CA ASN A 13 9.21 6.56 -16.74
C ASN A 13 8.36 7.48 -15.84
N GLY A 14 8.52 7.41 -14.51
CA GLY A 14 7.76 8.22 -13.57
C GLY A 14 6.34 7.70 -13.30
N LEU A 15 6.01 6.47 -13.73
CA LEU A 15 4.73 5.83 -13.47
C LEU A 15 4.83 4.91 -12.25
N ILE A 16 3.73 4.71 -11.53
CA ILE A 16 3.71 3.78 -10.42
C ILE A 16 3.48 2.38 -11.01
N ASP A 17 4.34 1.42 -10.69
CA ASP A 17 4.17 0.05 -11.20
C ASP A 17 3.64 -0.90 -10.12
N GLY A 18 3.81 -0.53 -8.85
CA GLY A 18 3.43 -1.37 -7.73
C GLY A 18 3.48 -0.68 -6.38
N TYR A 19 2.93 -1.38 -5.39
CA TYR A 19 2.73 -0.88 -4.04
C TYR A 19 3.13 -1.94 -3.02
N TRP A 20 3.91 -1.53 -2.02
CA TRP A 20 4.04 -2.26 -0.76
C TRP A 20 3.20 -1.56 0.30
N LEU A 21 2.19 -2.26 0.81
CA LEU A 21 1.28 -1.76 1.85
C LEU A 21 1.55 -2.49 3.16
N PHE A 22 1.95 -1.76 4.21
CA PHE A 22 2.15 -2.33 5.54
C PHE A 22 0.94 -2.03 6.43
N LEU A 23 0.10 -3.04 6.64
CA LEU A 23 -1.06 -2.97 7.53
C LEU A 23 -0.60 -3.13 8.99
N ASN A 24 -0.88 -2.12 9.80
CA ASN A 24 -0.66 -2.19 11.25
C ASN A 24 -1.96 -2.65 11.95
N PRO A 25 -1.89 -3.56 12.94
CA PRO A 25 -3.07 -4.09 13.64
C PRO A 25 -3.60 -3.10 14.69
N VAL A 26 -3.93 -1.89 14.25
CA VAL A 26 -4.43 -0.81 15.11
C VAL A 26 -5.54 -0.04 14.40
N ILE A 27 -6.60 0.27 15.13
CA ILE A 27 -7.69 1.11 14.63
C ILE A 27 -7.42 2.55 15.04
N LEU A 28 -7.24 3.43 14.04
CA LEU A 28 -7.07 4.86 14.27
C LEU A 28 -8.44 5.53 14.15
N GLY A 29 -8.97 6.09 15.24
CA GLY A 29 -10.26 6.82 15.23
C GLY A 29 -10.26 8.10 14.38
N LYS A 30 -9.09 8.56 13.91
CA LYS A 30 -8.90 9.64 12.93
C LYS A 30 -7.54 9.50 12.24
N GLY A 31 -7.42 9.95 10.99
CA GLY A 31 -6.18 9.79 10.23
C GLY A 31 -6.14 10.59 8.94
N ILE A 32 -4.99 10.57 8.28
CA ILE A 32 -4.81 11.09 6.92
C ILE A 32 -5.05 9.91 5.97
N ALA A 33 -5.92 10.09 4.97
CA ALA A 33 -6.18 9.07 3.98
C ALA A 33 -4.90 8.75 3.19
N LEU A 34 -4.64 7.46 2.92
CA LEU A 34 -3.43 7.04 2.21
C LEU A 34 -3.42 7.51 0.75
N PHE A 35 -4.59 7.50 0.12
CA PHE A 35 -4.79 7.99 -1.23
C PHE A 35 -5.85 9.08 -1.23
N THR A 36 -5.52 10.22 -1.81
CA THR A 36 -6.45 11.34 -2.00
C THR A 36 -6.40 11.76 -3.46
N GLY A 37 -7.56 11.97 -4.09
CA GLY A 37 -7.64 12.46 -5.47
C GLY A 37 -7.41 11.42 -6.56
N ALA A 38 -7.59 10.12 -6.27
CA ALA A 38 -7.68 9.10 -7.31
C ALA A 38 -8.89 9.39 -8.20
N ARG A 39 -8.64 9.73 -9.47
CA ARG A 39 -9.69 10.07 -10.44
C ARG A 39 -10.39 8.83 -11.00
N GLU A 40 -9.67 7.72 -11.07
CA GLU A 40 -10.14 6.45 -11.61
C GLU A 40 -9.74 5.30 -10.70
N LYS A 41 -10.48 4.19 -10.79
CA LYS A 41 -10.17 2.98 -10.02
C LYS A 41 -8.94 2.30 -10.63
N VAL A 42 -7.88 2.16 -9.84
CA VAL A 42 -6.72 1.35 -10.21
C VAL A 42 -6.96 -0.07 -9.74
N ARG A 43 -6.95 -1.04 -10.67
CA ARG A 43 -6.96 -2.47 -10.32
C ARG A 43 -5.56 -2.89 -9.91
N LEU A 44 -5.48 -3.62 -8.80
CA LEU A 44 -4.22 -4.13 -8.26
C LEU A 44 -4.28 -5.66 -8.21
N GLN A 45 -3.17 -6.30 -8.58
CA GLN A 45 -2.99 -7.74 -8.43
C GLN A 45 -2.05 -8.01 -7.26
N LEU A 46 -2.49 -8.83 -6.30
CA LEU A 46 -1.67 -9.23 -5.16
C LEU A 46 -0.58 -10.20 -5.64
N LEU A 47 0.68 -9.83 -5.43
CA LEU A 47 1.83 -10.67 -5.75
C LEU A 47 2.24 -11.53 -4.55
N SER A 48 2.28 -10.95 -3.35
CA SER A 48 2.67 -11.67 -2.13
C SER A 48 2.15 -11.02 -0.86
N THR A 49 2.07 -11.84 0.20
CA THR A 49 1.74 -11.41 1.56
C THR A 49 2.80 -11.93 2.52
N GLN A 50 3.29 -11.08 3.43
CA GLN A 50 4.17 -11.48 4.51
C GLN A 50 3.66 -10.98 5.86
N SER A 51 3.44 -11.90 6.80
CA SER A 51 3.09 -11.56 8.19
C SER A 51 4.35 -11.52 9.04
N PHE A 52 4.50 -10.46 9.84
CA PHE A 52 5.58 -10.32 10.81
C PHE A 52 5.10 -10.72 12.21
N ASN A 53 6.02 -11.19 13.07
CA ASN A 53 5.72 -11.59 14.45
C ASN A 53 5.15 -10.46 15.33
N CYS A 54 5.33 -9.19 14.93
CA CYS A 54 4.74 -8.03 15.59
C CYS A 54 3.29 -7.73 15.17
N GLY A 55 2.69 -8.59 14.32
CA GLY A 55 1.31 -8.46 13.84
C GLY A 55 1.14 -7.54 12.63
N VAL A 56 2.21 -6.92 12.14
CA VAL A 56 2.20 -6.18 10.87
C VAL A 56 2.09 -7.16 9.70
N ILE A 57 1.34 -6.78 8.67
CA ILE A 57 1.21 -7.53 7.41
C ILE A 57 1.72 -6.65 6.28
N GLU A 58 2.69 -7.12 5.51
CA GLU A 58 3.07 -6.55 4.21
C GLU A 58 2.22 -7.19 3.11
N LEU A 59 1.68 -6.34 2.24
CA LEU A 59 1.02 -6.73 1.00
C LEU A 59 1.78 -6.10 -0.17
N ASN A 60 2.23 -6.93 -1.10
CA ASN A 60 2.92 -6.52 -2.33
C ASN A 60 1.95 -6.61 -3.52
N TYR A 61 1.71 -5.49 -4.18
CA TYR A 61 0.81 -5.38 -5.32
C TYR A 61 1.51 -4.84 -6.55
N THR A 62 1.11 -5.32 -7.72
CA THR A 62 1.36 -4.67 -9.02
C THR A 62 0.07 -4.02 -9.52
N ILE A 63 0.21 -3.03 -10.42
CA ILE A 63 -0.93 -2.55 -11.21
C ILE A 63 -1.33 -3.64 -12.22
N ASP A 64 -2.63 -3.92 -12.29
CA ASP A 64 -3.24 -4.80 -13.30
C ASP A 64 -3.49 -3.98 -14.57
N GLY A 65 -3.03 -4.48 -15.72
CA GLY A 65 -3.00 -3.78 -17.01
C GLY A 65 -4.35 -3.62 -17.69
#